data_AF-A0AAU1KA85-F1
#
_entry.id   AF-A0AAU1KA85-F1
#
_cell.length_a   1.000
_cell.length_b   1.000
_cell.length_c   1.000
_cell.angle_alpha   90.00
_cell.angle_beta   90.00
_cell.angle_gamma   90.00
#
_symmetry.space_group_name_H-M   'P 1'
#
loop_
_entity.id
_entity.type
_entity.pdbx_description
1 polymer ?
#
loop_
_entity_poly.entity_id
_entity_poly.type
_entity_poly.pdbx_seq_one_letter_code
_entity_poly.pdbx_strand_id
1 'polypeptide(L)'
;MPQAPAGSGPRRRTALAAALACLAAAGCTAEDTATRKRPHGPAAGQPAAEDALVMVIRHAEKPYAGATGEDDEGNEDPGFLAGRGRRRAEELARLFGPAHSARLPRPAALFATGGPESAPARSRQTLAPLAAALRIPVRTRFALGAETALARAVLEARSPVLVCWEAAGIPRLVHALGAHRVIGVPAAWPDRYDLVWTLTRTRGEWAFRELPQELLPGDA
;
A
#
# COMPACT_ATOMS: atom_id res chain seq x y z
N MET A 1 40.26 12.03 -46.85
CA MET A 1 41.62 12.62 -46.90
C MET A 1 41.48 14.12 -47.12
N PRO A 2 42.20 14.98 -46.39
CA PRO A 2 42.72 14.90 -45.02
C PRO A 2 41.76 15.70 -44.07
N GLN A 3 42.02 16.15 -42.83
CA GLN A 3 42.95 15.78 -41.74
C GLN A 3 42.23 16.05 -40.38
N ALA A 4 42.94 15.98 -39.24
CA ALA A 4 42.50 16.46 -37.91
C ALA A 4 43.72 17.04 -37.15
N PRO A 5 43.50 17.89 -36.12
CA PRO A 5 44.25 17.76 -34.85
C PRO A 5 43.30 17.86 -33.63
N ALA A 6 43.38 17.05 -32.57
CA ALA A 6 44.47 16.62 -31.67
C ALA A 6 44.67 17.54 -30.43
N GLY A 7 44.54 16.95 -29.23
CA GLY A 7 44.74 17.55 -27.89
C GLY A 7 43.97 16.74 -26.81
N SER A 8 44.59 15.79 -26.10
CA SER A 8 45.44 15.95 -24.90
C SER A 8 44.68 16.53 -23.68
N GLY A 9 44.56 15.90 -22.52
CA GLY A 9 45.06 14.61 -22.01
C GLY A 9 44.46 14.29 -20.60
N PRO A 10 44.77 13.15 -19.97
CA PRO A 10 44.05 12.69 -18.77
C PRO A 10 44.57 13.27 -17.45
N ARG A 11 43.68 13.58 -16.49
CA ARG A 11 44.04 13.96 -15.12
C ARG A 11 43.77 12.83 -14.12
N ARG A 12 44.80 12.06 -13.80
CA ARG A 12 44.83 11.20 -12.60
C ARG A 12 45.05 12.08 -11.36
N ARG A 13 44.40 11.76 -10.25
CA ARG A 13 44.77 12.26 -8.91
C ARG A 13 44.80 11.10 -7.92
N THR A 14 45.99 10.53 -7.75
CA THR A 14 46.35 9.73 -6.58
C THR A 14 46.73 10.67 -5.44
N ALA A 15 46.26 10.38 -4.23
CA ALA A 15 46.82 10.91 -3.00
C ALA A 15 47.09 9.71 -2.08
N LEU A 16 48.28 9.68 -1.48
CA LEU A 16 48.78 8.53 -0.71
C LEU A 16 49.24 9.03 0.67
N ALA A 17 48.99 8.20 1.69
CA ALA A 17 49.70 8.11 2.97
C ALA A 17 49.83 9.36 3.88
N ALA A 18 49.38 9.17 5.12
CA ALA A 18 50.25 9.40 6.28
C ALA A 18 49.91 8.34 7.35
N ALA A 19 50.92 7.62 7.83
CA ALA A 19 50.78 6.66 8.93
C ALA A 19 51.31 7.28 10.22
N LEU A 20 50.76 6.88 11.37
CA LEU A 20 51.35 7.09 12.68
C LEU A 20 51.06 5.86 13.54
N ALA A 21 52.13 5.19 13.95
CA ALA A 21 52.10 4.07 14.89
C ALA A 21 52.98 4.43 16.09
N CYS A 22 52.51 4.16 17.30
CA CYS A 22 53.32 4.17 18.52
C CYS A 22 53.10 2.87 19.28
N LEU A 23 54.20 2.19 19.61
CA LEU A 23 54.24 0.98 20.44
C LEU A 23 54.49 1.35 21.91
N ALA A 24 53.78 0.68 22.82
CA ALA A 24 54.23 0.26 24.16
C ALA A 24 53.23 -0.81 24.62
N ALA A 25 53.54 -2.07 24.99
CA ALA A 25 54.65 -2.73 25.68
C ALA A 25 54.15 -3.30 27.03
N ALA A 26 54.04 -4.63 27.08
CA ALA A 26 54.12 -5.56 28.23
C ALA A 26 53.46 -5.25 29.59
N GLY A 27 52.77 -6.25 30.15
CA GLY A 27 52.68 -6.36 31.63
C GLY A 27 51.53 -7.18 32.21
N CYS A 28 51.85 -8.40 32.65
CA CYS A 28 51.27 -9.12 33.81
C CYS A 28 49.80 -9.60 33.82
N THR A 29 49.65 -10.83 34.30
CA THR A 29 48.41 -11.57 34.57
C THR A 29 47.73 -11.17 35.89
N ALA A 30 46.40 -11.19 35.93
CA ALA A 30 45.62 -11.34 37.15
C ALA A 30 44.34 -12.15 36.84
N GLU A 31 44.00 -13.09 37.73
CA GLU A 31 42.78 -13.90 37.69
C GLU A 31 41.56 -13.16 38.29
N ASP A 32 40.39 -13.80 38.17
CA ASP A 32 39.11 -13.48 38.83
C ASP A 32 38.43 -12.17 38.35
N THR A 33 37.12 -12.10 38.08
CA THR A 33 36.02 -12.93 38.59
C THR A 33 34.94 -13.19 37.53
N ALA A 34 34.36 -14.39 37.56
CA ALA A 34 33.26 -14.77 36.67
C ALA A 34 31.98 -13.94 36.94
N THR A 35 31.76 -12.88 36.15
CA THR A 35 30.53 -12.08 36.23
C THR A 35 29.35 -12.89 35.68
N ARG A 36 28.64 -13.57 36.59
CA ARG A 36 27.45 -14.39 36.32
C ARG A 36 26.39 -13.56 35.58
N LYS A 37 26.32 -13.71 34.25
CA LYS A 37 25.33 -13.06 33.39
C LYS A 37 23.93 -13.45 33.90
N ARG A 38 23.20 -12.49 34.49
CA ARG A 38 21.83 -12.71 34.97
C ARG A 38 20.97 -13.28 33.85
N PRO A 39 20.11 -14.29 34.11
CA PRO A 39 19.15 -14.72 33.12
C PRO A 39 18.28 -13.53 32.72
N HIS A 40 18.07 -13.36 31.42
CA HIS A 40 17.16 -12.37 30.88
C HIS A 40 15.76 -12.71 31.43
N GLY A 41 15.12 -11.76 32.12
CA GLY A 41 13.72 -11.93 32.52
C GLY A 41 12.83 -12.15 31.30
N PRO A 42 11.60 -12.68 31.46
CA PRO A 42 10.69 -12.85 30.33
C PRO A 42 10.54 -11.51 29.62
N ALA A 43 10.86 -11.50 28.31
CA ALA A 43 10.66 -10.32 27.49
C ALA A 43 9.20 -9.87 27.64
N ALA A 44 8.99 -8.60 27.98
CA ALA A 44 7.65 -8.05 28.11
C ALA A 44 6.87 -8.37 26.82
N GLY A 45 5.77 -9.10 26.96
CA GLY A 45 5.00 -9.58 25.83
C GLY A 45 4.63 -8.42 24.92
N GLN A 46 4.84 -8.58 23.61
CA GLN A 46 4.35 -7.60 22.64
C GLN A 46 2.84 -7.41 22.89
N PRO A 47 2.35 -6.16 22.91
CA PRO A 47 0.91 -5.93 23.08
C PRO A 47 0.16 -6.70 22.00
N ALA A 48 -0.92 -7.38 22.40
CA ALA A 48 -1.73 -8.17 21.48
C ALA A 48 -2.18 -7.28 20.32
N ALA A 49 -1.94 -7.72 19.09
CA ALA A 49 -2.22 -6.92 17.91
C ALA A 49 -3.72 -6.62 17.82
N GLU A 50 -4.08 -5.33 17.80
CA GLU A 50 -5.46 -4.86 17.87
C GLU A 50 -6.36 -5.46 16.77
N ASP A 51 -7.64 -5.63 17.05
CA ASP A 51 -8.60 -6.13 16.05
C ASP A 51 -8.77 -5.11 14.91
N ALA A 52 -8.78 -5.59 13.67
CA ALA A 52 -8.81 -4.75 12.47
C ALA A 52 -9.74 -5.33 11.40
N LEU A 53 -10.44 -4.46 10.67
CA LEU A 53 -11.14 -4.81 9.44
C LEU A 53 -10.62 -3.94 8.30
N VAL A 54 -9.91 -4.56 7.36
CA VAL A 54 -9.41 -3.94 6.15
C VAL A 54 -10.22 -4.46 4.97
N MET A 55 -10.96 -3.57 4.32
CA MET A 55 -11.70 -3.84 3.10
C MET A 55 -10.88 -3.28 1.94
N VAL A 56 -10.70 -4.07 0.88
CA VAL A 56 -9.89 -3.69 -0.28
C VAL A 56 -10.72 -3.85 -1.55
N ILE A 57 -10.70 -2.82 -2.39
CA ILE A 57 -11.22 -2.84 -3.75
C ILE A 57 -10.11 -2.45 -4.72
N ARG A 58 -10.18 -2.97 -5.94
CA ARG A 58 -9.50 -2.36 -7.09
C ARG A 58 -10.20 -1.02 -7.43
N HIS A 59 -9.51 -0.12 -8.09
CA HIS A 59 -10.16 0.94 -8.85
C HIS A 59 -11.25 0.38 -9.79
N ALA A 60 -12.30 1.14 -10.07
CA ALA A 60 -13.38 0.76 -10.98
C ALA A 60 -12.93 0.72 -12.45
N GLU A 61 -13.81 0.34 -13.38
CA GLU A 61 -13.47 0.08 -14.78
C GLU A 61 -12.66 1.22 -15.44
N LYS A 62 -11.47 0.88 -15.96
CA LYS A 62 -10.62 1.76 -16.78
C LYS A 62 -11.10 1.73 -18.25
N PRO A 63 -10.75 2.73 -19.08
CA PRO A 63 -10.98 2.65 -20.51
C PRO A 63 -10.27 1.46 -21.17
N TYR A 64 -10.79 1.05 -22.33
CA TYR A 64 -10.11 0.10 -23.21
C TYR A 64 -8.77 0.67 -23.71
N ALA A 65 -7.87 -0.19 -24.18
CA ALA A 65 -6.58 0.24 -24.69
C ALA A 65 -6.75 1.23 -25.86
N GLY A 66 -6.12 2.40 -25.77
CA GLY A 66 -6.25 3.48 -26.75
C GLY A 66 -7.43 4.43 -26.54
N ALA A 67 -8.31 4.18 -25.56
CA ALA A 67 -9.38 5.08 -25.17
C ALA A 67 -9.06 5.88 -23.89
N THR A 68 -9.77 6.97 -23.71
CA THR A 68 -9.73 7.88 -22.56
C THR A 68 -10.85 7.56 -21.56
N GLY A 69 -10.63 7.91 -20.29
CA GLY A 69 -11.68 8.09 -19.30
C GLY A 69 -11.95 9.58 -19.09
N GLU A 70 -12.90 9.91 -18.22
CA GLU A 70 -13.36 11.28 -17.97
C GLU A 70 -13.29 11.62 -16.46
N ASP A 71 -13.04 12.89 -16.12
CA ASP A 71 -13.26 13.43 -14.77
C ASP A 71 -14.67 14.05 -14.62
N ASP A 72 -14.89 14.88 -13.59
CA ASP A 72 -16.20 15.47 -13.32
C ASP A 72 -16.40 16.83 -14.03
N GLU A 73 -15.30 17.42 -14.52
CA GLU A 73 -15.25 18.61 -15.35
C GLU A 73 -15.38 18.31 -16.86
N GLY A 74 -15.24 17.04 -17.26
CA GLY A 74 -15.31 16.59 -18.64
C GLY A 74 -13.97 16.52 -19.37
N ASN A 75 -12.84 16.59 -18.64
CA ASN A 75 -11.51 16.41 -19.24
C ASN A 75 -11.25 14.91 -19.47
N GLU A 76 -10.55 14.62 -20.57
CA GLU A 76 -10.22 13.24 -20.96
C GLU A 76 -8.76 12.86 -20.64
N ASP A 77 -8.56 11.69 -20.00
CA ASP A 77 -7.23 11.12 -19.74
C ASP A 77 -7.28 9.57 -19.67
N PRO A 78 -6.29 8.82 -20.20
CA PRO A 78 -6.25 7.35 -20.10
C PRO A 78 -6.04 6.83 -18.66
N GLY A 79 -5.61 7.70 -17.75
CA GLY A 79 -5.52 7.52 -16.31
C GLY A 79 -6.82 7.78 -15.54
N PHE A 80 -7.92 8.10 -16.22
CA PHE A 80 -9.25 8.25 -15.62
C PHE A 80 -10.12 6.99 -15.73
N LEU A 81 -11.31 7.01 -15.10
CA LEU A 81 -12.30 5.95 -15.17
C LEU A 81 -13.09 5.99 -16.49
N ALA A 82 -13.43 4.81 -17.01
CA ALA A 82 -14.43 4.72 -18.07
C ALA A 82 -15.83 5.04 -17.51
N GLY A 83 -16.79 5.35 -18.39
CA GLY A 83 -18.17 5.64 -17.99
C GLY A 83 -18.86 4.53 -17.18
N ARG A 84 -18.49 3.24 -17.36
CA ARG A 84 -18.96 2.15 -16.45
C ARG A 84 -18.33 2.27 -15.06
N GLY A 85 -17.05 2.62 -14.98
CA GLY A 85 -16.31 2.78 -13.73
C GLY A 85 -16.81 3.97 -12.91
N ARG A 86 -17.17 5.10 -13.55
CA ARG A 86 -17.83 6.24 -12.90
C ARG A 86 -19.15 5.83 -12.24
N ARG A 87 -20.04 5.15 -13.00
CA ARG A 87 -21.29 4.59 -12.44
C ARG A 87 -21.07 3.61 -11.29
N ARG A 88 -20.03 2.77 -11.34
CA ARG A 88 -19.67 1.90 -10.21
C ARG A 88 -19.28 2.71 -8.97
N ALA A 89 -18.50 3.77 -9.15
CA ALA A 89 -18.03 4.65 -8.07
C ALA A 89 -19.21 5.35 -7.36
N GLU A 90 -20.18 5.84 -8.13
CA GLU A 90 -21.44 6.44 -7.63
C GLU A 90 -22.22 5.43 -6.74
N GLU A 91 -22.32 4.18 -7.20
CA GLU A 91 -23.11 3.14 -6.52
C GLU A 91 -22.44 2.56 -5.25
N LEU A 92 -21.15 2.82 -4.99
CA LEU A 92 -20.43 2.32 -3.80
C LEU A 92 -21.11 2.73 -2.47
N ALA A 93 -21.86 3.83 -2.45
CA ALA A 93 -22.62 4.27 -1.27
C ALA A 93 -23.72 3.26 -0.86
N ARG A 94 -24.21 2.41 -1.77
CA ARG A 94 -25.14 1.31 -1.45
C ARG A 94 -24.45 0.14 -0.75
N LEU A 95 -23.14 -0.02 -0.96
CA LEU A 95 -22.34 -1.10 -0.40
C LEU A 95 -21.79 -0.75 0.99
N PHE A 96 -21.31 0.48 1.16
CA PHE A 96 -20.59 0.96 2.36
C PHE A 96 -21.31 2.10 3.13
N GLY A 97 -22.60 2.32 2.85
CA GLY A 97 -23.36 3.49 3.26
C GLY A 97 -23.65 3.65 4.76
N PRO A 98 -24.25 4.78 5.17
CA PRO A 98 -24.71 5.01 6.55
C PRO A 98 -26.01 4.26 6.90
N ALA A 99 -26.66 3.60 5.95
CA ALA A 99 -27.97 2.99 6.12
C ALA A 99 -27.88 1.56 6.71
N HIS A 100 -28.93 1.14 7.41
CA HIS A 100 -29.11 -0.25 7.89
C HIS A 100 -29.12 -1.31 6.77
N SER A 101 -29.23 -0.89 5.50
CA SER A 101 -29.24 -1.73 4.31
C SER A 101 -27.87 -1.87 3.62
N ALA A 102 -26.81 -1.24 4.14
CA ALA A 102 -25.46 -1.40 3.59
C ALA A 102 -24.98 -2.86 3.76
N ARG A 103 -24.58 -3.52 2.67
CA ARG A 103 -24.12 -4.92 2.70
C ARG A 103 -22.76 -5.11 3.39
N LEU A 104 -21.97 -4.04 3.51
CA LEU A 104 -20.67 -4.04 4.18
C LEU A 104 -20.57 -2.96 5.27
N PRO A 105 -19.72 -3.17 6.30
CA PRO A 105 -19.49 -2.17 7.33
C PRO A 105 -19.06 -0.83 6.75
N ARG A 106 -19.65 0.25 7.27
CA ARG A 106 -19.25 1.63 6.92
C ARG A 106 -17.77 1.85 7.32
N PRO A 107 -16.87 2.24 6.39
CA PRO A 107 -15.50 2.55 6.73
C PRO A 107 -15.41 3.84 7.57
N ALA A 108 -14.44 3.88 8.48
CA ALA A 108 -14.05 5.05 9.26
C ALA A 108 -12.81 5.76 8.68
N ALA A 109 -12.07 5.11 7.76
CA ALA A 109 -11.00 5.72 6.98
C ALA A 109 -11.00 5.21 5.53
N LEU A 110 -10.66 6.11 4.60
CA LEU A 110 -10.52 5.83 3.17
C LEU A 110 -9.08 6.07 2.72
N PHE A 111 -8.51 5.13 1.95
CA PHE A 111 -7.20 5.29 1.30
C PHE A 111 -7.33 5.00 -0.20
N ALA A 112 -6.61 5.77 -1.02
CA ALA A 112 -6.51 5.53 -2.46
C ALA A 112 -5.07 5.67 -2.96
N THR A 113 -4.77 5.08 -4.11
CA THR A 113 -3.50 5.27 -4.83
C THR A 113 -3.24 6.76 -5.10
N GLY A 114 -2.16 7.26 -4.52
CA GLY A 114 -1.57 8.57 -4.81
C GLY A 114 -0.39 8.45 -5.77
N GLY A 115 0.41 9.51 -5.82
CA GLY A 115 1.55 9.64 -6.71
C GLY A 115 1.70 11.08 -7.21
N PRO A 116 2.59 11.31 -8.20
CA PRO A 116 2.59 12.55 -8.97
C PRO A 116 1.26 12.73 -9.71
N GLU A 117 1.03 13.94 -10.23
CA GLU A 117 -0.17 14.28 -11.01
C GLU A 117 -0.36 13.37 -12.23
N SER A 118 0.74 12.97 -12.88
CA SER A 118 0.76 12.00 -13.99
C SER A 118 0.43 10.55 -13.61
N ALA A 119 0.15 10.25 -12.33
CA ALA A 119 -0.25 8.92 -11.89
C ALA A 119 -1.78 8.76 -12.00
N PRO A 120 -2.28 7.63 -12.55
CA PRO A 120 -3.71 7.42 -12.79
C PRO A 120 -4.61 7.81 -11.61
N ALA A 121 -5.61 8.64 -11.88
CA ALA A 121 -6.54 9.12 -10.88
C ALA A 121 -7.62 8.08 -10.50
N ARG A 122 -7.74 6.97 -11.24
CA ARG A 122 -8.81 5.97 -11.10
C ARG A 122 -9.12 5.57 -9.65
N SER A 123 -8.12 5.27 -8.82
CA SER A 123 -8.38 4.90 -7.41
C SER A 123 -9.00 6.04 -6.58
N ARG A 124 -8.62 7.30 -6.88
CA ARG A 124 -9.18 8.50 -6.24
C ARG A 124 -10.61 8.75 -6.73
N GLN A 125 -10.82 8.75 -8.05
CA GLN A 125 -12.15 8.89 -8.68
C GLN A 125 -13.11 7.79 -8.20
N THR A 126 -12.63 6.55 -8.04
CA THR A 126 -13.44 5.42 -7.54
C THR A 126 -13.99 5.69 -6.13
N LEU A 127 -13.23 6.34 -5.25
CA LEU A 127 -13.68 6.64 -3.89
C LEU A 127 -14.34 8.01 -3.72
N ALA A 128 -14.26 8.91 -4.70
CA ALA A 128 -14.73 10.30 -4.54
C ALA A 128 -16.24 10.41 -4.22
N PRO A 129 -17.17 9.70 -4.90
CA PRO A 129 -18.59 9.75 -4.55
C PRO A 129 -18.88 9.19 -3.15
N LEU A 130 -18.22 8.08 -2.78
CA LEU A 130 -18.34 7.50 -1.45
C LEU A 130 -17.79 8.43 -0.36
N ALA A 131 -16.65 9.08 -0.60
CA ALA A 131 -16.04 10.04 0.31
C ALA A 131 -16.98 11.22 0.61
N ALA A 132 -17.63 11.76 -0.43
CA ALA A 132 -18.65 12.80 -0.29
C ALA A 132 -19.87 12.29 0.51
N ALA A 133 -20.44 11.14 0.13
CA ALA A 133 -21.60 10.55 0.78
C ALA A 133 -21.37 10.21 2.27
N LEU A 134 -20.17 9.73 2.61
CA LEU A 134 -19.81 9.42 3.99
C LEU A 134 -19.28 10.63 4.77
N ARG A 135 -18.88 11.72 4.10
CA ARG A 135 -18.10 12.85 4.64
C ARG A 135 -16.77 12.41 5.28
N ILE A 136 -16.04 11.54 4.58
CA ILE A 136 -14.73 11.03 5.00
C ILE A 136 -13.69 11.34 3.91
N PRO A 137 -12.59 12.05 4.21
CA PRO A 137 -11.60 12.40 3.19
C PRO A 137 -10.81 11.17 2.73
N VAL A 138 -10.54 11.09 1.41
CA VAL A 138 -9.68 10.06 0.83
C VAL A 138 -8.21 10.39 1.10
N ARG A 139 -7.49 9.49 1.76
CA ARG A 139 -6.06 9.63 2.04
C ARG A 139 -5.23 9.11 0.86
N THR A 140 -4.54 10.00 0.17
CA THR A 140 -3.82 9.74 -1.09
C THR A 140 -2.29 9.83 -0.95
N ARG A 141 -1.76 9.63 0.26
CA ARG A 141 -0.33 9.87 0.58
C ARG A 141 0.65 8.78 0.11
N PHE A 142 0.17 7.70 -0.50
CA PHE A 142 0.99 6.54 -0.87
C PHE A 142 0.86 6.24 -2.36
N ALA A 143 1.99 6.14 -3.05
CA ALA A 143 2.05 5.67 -4.43
C ALA A 143 2.11 4.13 -4.52
N LEU A 144 1.89 3.60 -5.72
CA LEU A 144 2.15 2.20 -6.04
C LEU A 144 3.60 1.82 -5.67
N GLY A 145 3.80 0.68 -5.00
CA GLY A 145 5.10 0.27 -4.47
C GLY A 145 5.37 0.68 -3.01
N ALA A 146 4.58 1.59 -2.44
CA ALA A 146 4.67 1.98 -1.04
C ALA A 146 3.80 1.11 -0.10
N GLU A 147 3.44 -0.12 -0.50
CA GLU A 147 2.43 -0.92 0.20
C GLU A 147 2.80 -1.26 1.65
N THR A 148 4.09 -1.36 2.00
CA THR A 148 4.54 -1.53 3.40
C THR A 148 4.22 -0.32 4.28
N ALA A 149 4.32 0.90 3.74
CA ALA A 149 3.97 2.12 4.47
C ALA A 149 2.44 2.32 4.53
N LEU A 150 1.73 1.94 3.47
CA LEU A 150 0.27 1.88 3.44
C LEU A 150 -0.27 0.89 4.48
N ALA A 151 0.29 -0.33 4.59
CA ALA A 151 -0.17 -1.33 5.55
C ALA A 151 -0.07 -0.83 7.00
N ARG A 152 1.04 -0.18 7.38
CA ARG A 152 1.19 0.47 8.70
C ARG A 152 0.11 1.52 8.92
N ALA A 153 -0.07 2.43 7.96
CA ALA A 153 -1.07 3.49 8.01
C ALA A 153 -2.52 3.00 8.07
N VAL A 154 -2.81 1.85 7.46
CA VAL A 154 -4.11 1.18 7.52
C VAL A 154 -4.34 0.59 8.91
N LEU A 155 -3.33 -0.03 9.51
CA LEU A 155 -3.41 -0.59 10.87
C LEU A 155 -3.40 0.47 11.98
N GLU A 156 -2.83 1.65 11.73
CA GLU A 156 -2.89 2.84 12.61
C GLU A 156 -4.21 3.62 12.47
N ALA A 157 -4.99 3.37 11.43
CA ALA A 157 -6.24 4.08 11.19
C ALA A 157 -7.41 3.43 11.94
N ARG A 158 -8.41 4.24 12.30
CA ARG A 158 -9.65 3.74 12.90
C ARG A 158 -10.32 2.72 11.97
N SER A 159 -10.46 1.49 12.45
CA SER A 159 -11.20 0.40 11.82
C SER A 159 -12.72 0.70 11.78
N PRO A 160 -13.47 0.27 10.75
CA PRO A 160 -13.02 -0.39 9.52
C PRO A 160 -12.32 0.57 8.55
N VAL A 161 -11.39 0.06 7.75
CA VAL A 161 -10.68 0.83 6.72
C VAL A 161 -11.06 0.32 5.34
N LEU A 162 -11.33 1.21 4.39
CA LEU A 162 -11.47 0.87 2.97
C LEU A 162 -10.27 1.40 2.18
N VAL A 163 -9.65 0.53 1.39
CA VAL A 163 -8.53 0.84 0.50
C VAL A 163 -8.95 0.59 -0.95
N CYS A 164 -8.84 1.61 -1.80
CA CYS A 164 -8.96 1.46 -3.25
C CYS A 164 -7.58 1.52 -3.91
N TRP A 165 -7.17 0.46 -4.59
CA TRP A 165 -5.79 0.33 -5.08
C TRP A 165 -5.70 -0.15 -6.53
N GLU A 166 -4.50 -0.14 -7.07
CA GLU A 166 -4.17 -0.77 -8.35
C GLU A 166 -4.07 -2.30 -8.19
N ALA A 167 -4.64 -3.07 -9.12
CA ALA A 167 -4.74 -4.54 -9.01
C ALA A 167 -3.39 -5.22 -8.76
N ALA A 168 -2.34 -4.76 -9.46
CA ALA A 168 -0.97 -5.25 -9.32
C ALA A 168 -0.29 -4.89 -7.99
N GLY A 169 -0.89 -4.01 -7.17
CA GLY A 169 -0.40 -3.66 -5.83
C GLY A 169 -1.14 -4.36 -4.70
N ILE A 170 -2.38 -4.82 -4.91
CA ILE A 170 -3.19 -5.44 -3.86
C ILE A 170 -2.47 -6.64 -3.21
N PRO A 171 -1.87 -7.60 -3.95
CA PRO A 171 -1.12 -8.71 -3.34
C PRO A 171 0.04 -8.25 -2.45
N ARG A 172 0.73 -7.16 -2.80
CA ARG A 172 1.79 -6.57 -1.95
C ARG A 172 1.24 -5.95 -0.68
N LEU A 173 0.06 -5.32 -0.74
CA LEU A 173 -0.65 -4.83 0.46
C LEU A 173 -1.08 -6.00 1.37
N VAL A 174 -1.67 -7.06 0.83
CA VAL A 174 -2.03 -8.26 1.62
C VAL A 174 -0.79 -8.91 2.25
N HIS A 175 0.33 -8.94 1.53
CA HIS A 175 1.61 -9.39 2.09
C HIS A 175 2.11 -8.50 3.22
N ALA A 176 2.10 -7.18 3.02
CA ALA A 176 2.53 -6.18 4.01
C ALA A 176 1.66 -6.12 5.27
N LEU A 177 0.37 -6.49 5.18
CA LEU A 177 -0.52 -6.67 6.33
C LEU A 177 -0.23 -7.97 7.12
N GLY A 178 0.56 -8.89 6.56
CA GLY A 178 0.82 -10.22 7.13
C GLY A 178 -0.23 -11.28 6.78
N ALA A 179 -1.28 -10.92 6.02
CA ALA A 179 -2.42 -11.80 5.73
C ALA A 179 -2.21 -12.73 4.50
N HIS A 180 -1.05 -12.69 3.83
CA HIS A 180 -0.76 -13.50 2.63
C HIS A 180 -0.74 -15.03 2.85
N ARG A 181 -0.77 -15.51 4.10
CA ARG A 181 -0.81 -16.95 4.42
C ARG A 181 -2.22 -17.45 4.75
N VAL A 182 -3.22 -16.57 4.76
CA VAL A 182 -4.59 -16.93 5.06
C VAL A 182 -5.14 -17.79 3.92
N ILE A 183 -5.77 -18.91 4.28
CA ILE A 183 -6.36 -19.85 3.31
C ILE A 183 -7.43 -19.12 2.48
N GLY A 184 -7.39 -19.32 1.16
CA GLY A 184 -8.33 -18.73 0.21
C GLY A 184 -7.93 -17.36 -0.35
N VAL A 185 -6.90 -16.69 0.17
CA VAL A 185 -6.36 -15.46 -0.43
C VAL A 185 -5.78 -15.75 -1.82
N PRO A 186 -6.27 -15.11 -2.90
CA PRO A 186 -5.69 -15.27 -4.23
C PRO A 186 -4.30 -14.63 -4.34
N ALA A 187 -3.39 -15.28 -5.08
CA ALA A 187 -2.02 -14.76 -5.30
C ALA A 187 -1.98 -13.46 -6.13
N ALA A 188 -3.02 -13.20 -6.92
CA ALA A 188 -3.22 -11.98 -7.69
C ALA A 188 -4.70 -11.55 -7.57
N TRP A 189 -4.97 -10.26 -7.70
CA TRP A 189 -6.34 -9.79 -7.90
C TRP A 189 -6.85 -10.32 -9.27
N PRO A 190 -8.00 -11.01 -9.34
CA PRO A 190 -8.54 -11.53 -10.60
C PRO A 190 -8.89 -10.39 -11.56
N ASP A 191 -9.10 -10.63 -12.86
CA ASP A 191 -9.47 -9.55 -13.78
C ASP A 191 -10.95 -9.15 -13.66
N ARG A 192 -11.25 -8.52 -12.53
CA ARG A 192 -12.55 -8.03 -12.11
C ARG A 192 -12.41 -6.64 -11.49
N TYR A 193 -13.51 -5.89 -11.51
CA TYR A 193 -13.63 -4.52 -10.99
C TYR A 193 -14.67 -4.41 -9.86
N ASP A 194 -15.45 -5.48 -9.70
CA ASP A 194 -16.70 -5.60 -8.97
C ASP A 194 -16.55 -6.58 -7.79
N LEU A 195 -15.38 -6.57 -7.15
CA LEU A 195 -15.07 -7.36 -5.95
C LEU A 195 -14.71 -6.48 -4.75
N VAL A 196 -14.93 -7.02 -3.56
CA VAL A 196 -14.35 -6.56 -2.30
C VAL A 196 -13.63 -7.72 -1.62
N TRP A 197 -12.39 -7.51 -1.23
CA TRP A 197 -11.65 -8.40 -0.34
C TRP A 197 -11.75 -7.87 1.09
N THR A 198 -12.27 -8.68 2.02
CA THR A 198 -12.30 -8.34 3.45
C THR A 198 -11.25 -9.14 4.18
N LEU A 199 -10.34 -8.43 4.87
CA LEU A 199 -9.32 -8.98 5.75
C LEU A 199 -9.65 -8.58 7.18
N THR A 200 -9.99 -9.56 8.01
CA THR A 200 -10.33 -9.33 9.42
C THR A 200 -9.21 -9.89 10.29
N ARG A 201 -8.62 -9.05 11.15
CA ARG A 201 -7.72 -9.49 12.22
C ARG A 201 -8.51 -9.56 13.53
N THR A 202 -8.46 -10.69 14.22
CA THR A 202 -9.04 -10.85 15.55
C THR A 202 -8.05 -11.58 16.46
N ARG A 203 -7.65 -10.95 17.57
CA ARG A 203 -6.62 -11.47 18.51
C ARG A 203 -5.31 -11.85 17.82
N GLY A 204 -4.91 -11.11 16.79
CA GLY A 204 -3.69 -11.35 16.00
C GLY A 204 -3.87 -12.25 14.77
N GLU A 205 -4.91 -13.10 14.73
CA GLU A 205 -5.16 -14.02 13.60
C GLU A 205 -5.93 -13.33 12.47
N TRP A 206 -5.54 -13.58 11.22
CA TRP A 206 -6.19 -13.03 10.04
C TRP A 206 -7.16 -14.01 9.38
N ALA A 207 -8.32 -13.51 8.95
CA ALA A 207 -9.30 -14.20 8.11
C ALA A 207 -9.56 -13.41 6.82
N PHE A 208 -9.90 -14.13 5.73
CA PHE A 208 -10.16 -13.56 4.40
C PHE A 208 -11.55 -13.95 3.91
N ARG A 209 -12.21 -13.03 3.20
CA ARG A 209 -13.35 -13.34 2.32
C ARG A 209 -13.26 -12.48 1.06
N GLU A 210 -13.64 -13.06 -0.07
CA GLU A 210 -13.98 -12.35 -1.29
C GLU A 210 -15.50 -12.20 -1.37
N LEU A 211 -15.98 -11.04 -1.83
CA LEU A 211 -17.39 -10.71 -1.95
C LEU A 211 -17.63 -9.96 -3.26
N PRO A 212 -18.67 -10.31 -4.04
CA PRO A 212 -19.06 -9.52 -5.21
C PRO A 212 -19.67 -8.19 -4.76
N GLN A 213 -19.42 -7.13 -5.51
CA GLN A 213 -19.97 -5.81 -5.25
C GLN A 213 -21.45 -5.73 -5.66
N GLU A 214 -21.84 -6.42 -6.74
CA GLU A 214 -23.21 -6.47 -7.28
C GLU A 214 -23.86 -5.07 -7.35
N LEU A 215 -23.21 -4.13 -8.04
CA LEU A 215 -23.67 -2.74 -8.15
C LEU A 215 -24.27 -2.44 -9.52
N LEU A 216 -23.71 -3.01 -10.58
CA LEU A 216 -24.11 -2.74 -11.95
C LEU A 216 -24.66 -4.00 -12.65
N PRO A 217 -25.52 -3.85 -13.67
CA PRO A 217 -25.94 -4.98 -14.50
C PRO A 217 -24.74 -5.72 -15.11
N GLY A 218 -24.74 -7.06 -14.97
CA GLY A 218 -23.67 -7.93 -15.44
C GLY A 218 -22.50 -8.14 -14.46
N ASP A 219 -22.56 -7.58 -13.23
CA ASP A 219 -21.69 -8.01 -12.13
C ASP A 219 -22.08 -9.45 -11.68
N ALA A 220 -21.15 -10.22 -11.11
CA ALA A 220 -21.32 -11.67 -10.83
C ALA A 220 -20.61 -12.19 -9.57
#